data_AF-A0A8T4TJ90-F1
#
_entry.id   AF-A0A8T4TJ90-F1
#
_cell.length_a   1.000
_cell.length_b   1.000
_cell.length_c   1.000
_cell.angle_alpha   90.00
_cell.angle_beta   90.00
_cell.angle_gamma   90.00
#
_symmetry.space_group_name_H-M   'P 1'
#
loop_
_entity.id
_entity.type
_entity.pdbx_description
1 polymer ?
#
loop_
_entity_poly.entity_id
_entity_poly.type
_entity_poly.pdbx_seq_one_letter_code
_entity_poly.pdbx_strand_id
1 'polypeptide(L)'
;MDSTILAKTCKDLGKDFTCYTIGFKGSKDVVYSEKAAKLLKLKLKIKILNEKDLEDALKNVVKILNNTNPVYISIACVTYLALKFAKENNENIVLNGLGAEEIFCGYQRHLKENNEEIHKESWRGLKEMWKVDLERDYLIAKNLDMDVRTPFMDKDLIINTMKIDPGLKINNNVKKIILREYAMSIGVPEEIALRPKTAGQYGSNINNEIKKLAKKNNFNYVKEYLEYLIKN
;
A
#
# COMPACT_ATOMS: atom_id res chain seq x y z
N MET A 1 5.87 7.76 -1.70
CA MET A 1 7.18 7.64 -1.02
C MET A 1 7.70 6.23 -1.22
N ASP A 2 7.24 5.20 -0.50
CA ASP A 2 7.79 3.84 -0.66
C ASP A 2 7.77 3.31 -2.11
N SER A 3 6.60 3.30 -2.76
CA SER A 3 6.48 2.90 -4.17
C SER A 3 7.20 3.85 -5.13
N THR A 4 7.38 5.12 -4.75
CA THR A 4 8.14 6.10 -5.53
C THR A 4 9.63 5.77 -5.53
N ILE A 5 10.17 5.36 -4.38
CA ILE A 5 11.56 4.90 -4.27
C ILE A 5 11.76 3.67 -5.14
N LEU A 6 10.86 2.68 -5.07
CA LEU A 6 10.94 1.49 -5.94
C LEU A 6 10.94 1.88 -7.42
N ALA A 7 10.01 2.73 -7.84
CA ALA A 7 9.94 3.20 -9.22
C ALA A 7 11.21 3.96 -9.65
N LYS A 8 11.75 4.82 -8.77
CA LYS A 8 12.98 5.56 -9.06
C LYS A 8 14.18 4.61 -9.18
N THR A 9 14.31 3.66 -8.26
CA THR A 9 15.35 2.62 -8.32
C THR A 9 15.25 1.78 -9.59
N CYS A 10 14.05 1.32 -9.97
CA CYS A 10 13.87 0.58 -11.22
C CYS A 10 14.28 1.41 -12.44
N LYS A 11 13.96 2.70 -12.45
CA LYS A 11 14.36 3.63 -13.51
C LYS A 11 15.88 3.81 -13.58
N ASP A 12 16.54 4.00 -12.45
CA ASP A 12 17.99 4.20 -12.40
C ASP A 12 18.75 2.93 -12.80
N LEU A 13 18.17 1.76 -12.54
CA LEU A 13 18.66 0.47 -13.01
C LEU A 13 18.32 0.18 -14.49
N GLY A 14 17.71 1.12 -15.21
CA GLY A 14 17.35 0.97 -16.63
C GLY A 14 16.33 -0.14 -16.90
N LYS A 15 15.48 -0.49 -15.92
CA LYS A 15 14.44 -1.50 -16.11
C LYS A 15 13.27 -0.92 -16.89
N ASP A 16 12.64 -1.77 -17.71
CA ASP A 16 11.33 -1.47 -18.29
C ASP A 16 10.24 -1.85 -17.28
N PHE A 17 9.42 -0.88 -16.91
CA PHE A 17 8.33 -1.07 -15.96
C PHE A 17 7.22 -0.04 -16.17
N THR A 18 6.04 -0.35 -15.66
CA THR A 18 4.90 0.55 -15.63
C THR A 18 4.43 0.74 -14.18
N CYS A 19 4.23 1.99 -13.76
CA CYS A 19 3.56 2.29 -12.50
C CYS A 19 2.05 2.15 -12.67
N TYR A 20 1.37 1.60 -11.66
CA TYR A 20 -0.08 1.47 -11.63
C TYR A 20 -0.66 2.22 -10.43
N THR A 21 -1.75 2.94 -10.64
CA THR A 21 -2.52 3.57 -9.55
C THR A 21 -4.00 3.38 -9.80
N ILE A 22 -4.73 3.11 -8.72
CA ILE A 22 -6.19 2.97 -8.70
C ILE A 22 -6.75 3.94 -7.67
N GLY A 23 -7.94 4.46 -7.93
CA GLY A 23 -8.66 5.29 -6.97
C GLY A 23 -9.86 5.98 -7.59
N PHE A 24 -10.70 6.57 -6.75
CA PHE A 24 -11.82 7.36 -7.24
C PHE A 24 -11.36 8.72 -7.78
N LYS A 25 -12.19 9.35 -8.60
CA LYS A 25 -11.89 10.66 -9.21
C LYS A 25 -11.52 11.69 -8.12
N GLY A 26 -10.39 12.36 -8.30
CA GLY A 26 -9.88 13.37 -7.35
C GLY A 26 -9.31 12.81 -6.04
N SER A 27 -9.18 11.49 -5.92
CA SER A 27 -8.54 10.87 -4.75
C SER A 27 -7.06 11.26 -4.64
N LYS A 28 -6.54 11.29 -3.41
CA LYS A 28 -5.17 11.75 -3.12
C LYS A 28 -4.14 10.91 -3.84
N ASP A 29 -4.31 9.59 -3.87
CA ASP A 29 -3.35 8.70 -4.52
C ASP A 29 -3.26 8.96 -6.03
N VAL A 30 -4.39 9.20 -6.71
CA VAL A 30 -4.41 9.61 -8.13
C VAL A 30 -3.61 10.89 -8.32
N VAL A 31 -3.99 11.98 -7.63
CA VAL A 31 -3.34 13.30 -7.77
C VAL A 31 -1.82 13.22 -7.54
N TYR A 32 -1.41 12.52 -6.49
CA TYR A 32 0.02 12.43 -6.18
C TYR A 32 0.79 11.49 -7.09
N SER A 33 0.17 10.40 -7.57
CA SER A 33 0.80 9.50 -8.52
C SER A 33 1.09 10.21 -9.84
N GLU A 34 0.12 10.99 -10.36
CA GLU A 34 0.28 11.82 -11.56
C GLU A 34 1.42 12.80 -11.40
N LYS A 35 1.45 13.51 -10.26
CA LYS A 35 2.50 14.48 -9.95
C LYS A 35 3.87 13.82 -9.89
N ALA A 36 4.01 12.72 -9.15
CA ALA A 36 5.26 11.99 -9.04
C ALA A 36 5.74 11.45 -10.39
N ALA A 37 4.84 10.88 -11.20
CA ALA A 37 5.18 10.36 -12.51
C ALA A 37 5.60 11.45 -13.49
N LYS A 38 4.96 12.63 -13.46
CA LYS A 38 5.37 13.78 -14.27
C LYS A 38 6.77 14.26 -13.91
N LEU A 39 7.05 14.49 -12.62
CA LEU A 39 8.33 15.00 -12.15
C LEU A 39 9.47 14.03 -12.40
N LEU A 40 9.22 12.74 -12.15
CA LEU A 40 10.21 11.68 -12.32
C LEU A 40 10.24 11.09 -13.73
N LYS A 41 9.40 11.58 -14.66
CA LYS A 41 9.22 11.03 -16.02
C LYS A 41 9.06 9.51 -16.00
N LEU A 42 8.05 9.03 -15.27
CA LEU A 42 7.71 7.61 -15.12
C LEU A 42 6.50 7.27 -16.00
N LYS A 43 6.49 6.07 -16.58
CA LYS A 43 5.30 5.52 -17.24
C LYS A 43 4.27 5.17 -16.17
N LEU A 44 3.10 5.80 -16.21
CA LEU A 44 2.03 5.61 -15.23
C LEU A 44 0.72 5.29 -15.94
N LYS A 45 0.02 4.27 -15.45
CA LYS A 45 -1.37 3.96 -15.80
C LYS A 45 -2.26 4.18 -14.59
N ILE A 46 -3.39 4.85 -14.80
CA ILE A 46 -4.36 5.16 -13.74
C ILE A 46 -5.71 4.54 -14.11
N LYS A 47 -6.32 3.83 -13.16
CA LYS A 47 -7.73 3.40 -13.23
C LYS A 47 -8.56 4.25 -12.28
N ILE A 48 -9.40 5.12 -12.86
CA ILE A 48 -10.42 5.83 -12.11
C ILE A 48 -11.58 4.88 -11.87
N LEU A 49 -11.81 4.55 -10.60
CA LEU A 49 -12.82 3.59 -10.18
C LEU A 49 -14.22 4.21 -10.22
N ASN A 50 -15.20 3.39 -10.55
CA ASN A 50 -16.62 3.67 -10.35
C ASN A 50 -17.22 2.74 -9.28
N GLU A 51 -18.51 2.93 -8.98
CA GLU A 51 -19.23 2.14 -7.97
C GLU A 51 -19.25 0.64 -8.30
N LYS A 52 -19.44 0.28 -9.58
CA LYS A 52 -19.49 -1.10 -10.04
C LYS A 52 -18.15 -1.80 -9.88
N ASP A 53 -17.04 -1.13 -10.22
CA ASP A 53 -15.69 -1.67 -10.00
C ASP A 53 -15.49 -2.07 -8.53
N LEU A 54 -15.97 -1.24 -7.61
CA LEU A 54 -15.86 -1.48 -6.17
C LEU A 54 -16.80 -2.59 -5.70
N GLU A 55 -18.05 -2.61 -6.16
CA GLU A 55 -19.01 -3.67 -5.79
C GLU A 55 -18.52 -5.05 -6.26
N ASP A 56 -18.03 -5.14 -7.50
CA ASP A 56 -17.47 -6.37 -8.05
C ASP A 56 -16.20 -6.78 -7.28
N ALA A 57 -15.33 -5.82 -6.94
CA ALA A 57 -14.16 -6.11 -6.11
C ALA A 57 -14.53 -6.64 -4.72
N LEU A 58 -15.50 -6.01 -4.04
CA LEU A 58 -15.97 -6.44 -2.73
C LEU A 58 -16.47 -7.88 -2.76
N LYS A 59 -17.34 -8.23 -3.72
CA LYS A 59 -17.88 -9.60 -3.90
C LYS A 59 -16.79 -10.65 -4.05
N ASN A 60 -15.75 -10.34 -4.83
CA ASN A 60 -14.62 -11.26 -5.02
C ASN A 60 -13.76 -11.34 -3.76
N VAL A 61 -13.38 -10.20 -3.19
CA VAL A 61 -12.44 -10.10 -2.07
C VAL A 61 -12.98 -10.78 -0.81
N VAL A 62 -14.26 -10.59 -0.45
CA VAL A 62 -14.84 -11.26 0.74
C VAL A 62 -14.86 -12.79 0.57
N LYS A 63 -15.04 -13.29 -0.66
CA LYS A 63 -15.02 -14.72 -0.99
C LYS A 63 -13.60 -15.28 -0.96
N ILE A 64 -12.63 -14.59 -1.56
CA ILE A 64 -11.21 -14.98 -1.58
C ILE A 64 -10.65 -15.09 -0.15
N LEU A 65 -10.97 -14.11 0.70
CA LEU A 65 -10.37 -13.99 2.02
C LEU A 65 -11.21 -14.60 3.15
N ASN A 66 -12.46 -15.00 2.85
CA ASN A 66 -13.44 -15.47 3.83
C ASN A 66 -13.49 -14.58 5.09
N ASN A 67 -13.54 -13.26 4.89
CA ASN A 67 -13.41 -12.26 5.95
C ASN A 67 -14.36 -11.08 5.70
N THR A 68 -14.87 -10.48 6.77
CA THR A 68 -15.82 -9.35 6.72
C THR A 68 -15.38 -8.17 7.58
N ASN A 69 -14.13 -8.16 8.08
CA ASN A 69 -13.57 -7.01 8.79
C ASN A 69 -13.45 -5.81 7.82
N PRO A 70 -14.14 -4.68 8.09
CA PRO A 70 -14.19 -3.56 7.14
C PRO A 70 -12.84 -2.97 6.77
N VAL A 71 -11.91 -2.87 7.73
CA VAL A 71 -10.57 -2.29 7.48
C VAL A 71 -9.75 -3.23 6.62
N TYR A 72 -9.73 -4.52 6.98
CA TYR A 72 -9.00 -5.55 6.24
C TYR A 72 -9.49 -5.67 4.79
N ILE A 73 -10.81 -5.71 4.59
CA ILE A 73 -11.42 -5.80 3.25
C ILE A 73 -11.21 -4.54 2.43
N SER A 74 -11.22 -3.36 3.06
CA SER A 74 -10.92 -2.10 2.35
C SER A 74 -9.49 -2.07 1.80
N ILE A 75 -8.51 -2.55 2.57
CA ILE A 75 -7.12 -2.68 2.11
C ILE A 75 -7.01 -3.75 1.02
N ALA A 76 -7.65 -4.89 1.22
CA ALA A 76 -7.67 -5.98 0.24
C ALA A 76 -8.25 -5.53 -1.11
N CYS A 77 -9.29 -4.69 -1.12
CA CYS A 77 -9.85 -4.15 -2.37
C CYS A 77 -8.86 -3.27 -3.13
N VAL A 78 -8.03 -2.50 -2.42
CA VAL A 78 -6.94 -1.71 -3.05
C VAL A 78 -5.98 -2.66 -3.76
N THR A 79 -5.50 -3.69 -3.07
CA THR A 79 -4.59 -4.70 -3.64
C THR A 79 -5.23 -5.43 -4.82
N TYR A 80 -6.44 -5.95 -4.66
CA TYR A 80 -7.17 -6.69 -5.70
C TYR A 80 -7.38 -5.86 -6.96
N LEU A 81 -7.86 -4.61 -6.82
CA LEU A 81 -8.11 -3.73 -7.97
C LEU A 81 -6.81 -3.33 -8.67
N ALA A 82 -5.73 -3.07 -7.92
CA ALA A 82 -4.43 -2.74 -8.50
C ALA A 82 -3.83 -3.93 -9.27
N LEU A 83 -3.86 -5.14 -8.69
CA LEU A 83 -3.36 -6.34 -9.35
C LEU A 83 -4.21 -6.74 -10.55
N LYS A 84 -5.54 -6.66 -10.44
CA LYS A 84 -6.45 -6.89 -11.57
C LYS A 84 -6.15 -5.91 -12.70
N PHE A 85 -5.94 -4.63 -12.40
CA PHE A 85 -5.61 -3.63 -13.41
C PHE A 85 -4.24 -3.88 -14.06
N ALA A 86 -3.22 -4.28 -13.29
CA ALA A 86 -1.93 -4.67 -13.85
C ALA A 86 -2.06 -5.90 -14.78
N LYS A 87 -2.82 -6.91 -14.37
CA LYS A 87 -3.11 -8.11 -15.17
C LYS A 87 -3.85 -7.79 -16.47
N GLU A 88 -4.87 -6.94 -16.41
CA GLU A 88 -5.60 -6.42 -17.59
C GLU A 88 -4.66 -5.69 -18.58
N ASN A 89 -3.47 -5.29 -18.14
CA ASN A 89 -2.43 -4.65 -18.93
C ASN A 89 -1.24 -5.58 -19.25
N ASN A 90 -1.43 -6.90 -19.15
CA ASN A 90 -0.47 -7.95 -19.46
C ASN A 90 0.79 -7.97 -18.57
N GLU A 91 0.68 -7.45 -17.35
CA GLU A 91 1.73 -7.62 -16.34
C GLU A 91 1.47 -8.93 -15.57
N ASN A 92 2.54 -9.67 -15.27
CA ASN A 92 2.46 -10.89 -14.45
C ASN A 92 3.13 -10.72 -13.07
N ILE A 93 3.94 -9.67 -12.90
CA ILE A 93 4.72 -9.40 -11.69
C ILE A 93 4.46 -7.96 -11.26
N VAL A 94 4.16 -7.74 -9.98
CA VAL A 94 4.00 -6.41 -9.39
C VAL A 94 4.94 -6.25 -8.19
N LEU A 95 5.66 -5.13 -8.15
CA LEU A 95 6.41 -4.71 -6.97
C LEU A 95 5.55 -3.82 -6.09
N ASN A 96 5.51 -4.08 -4.78
CA ASN A 96 4.83 -3.21 -3.84
C ASN A 96 5.76 -2.76 -2.70
N GLY A 97 5.32 -1.74 -1.95
CA GLY A 97 6.09 -1.12 -0.87
C GLY A 97 5.95 -1.78 0.51
N LEU A 98 5.38 -2.99 0.60
CA LEU A 98 5.16 -3.68 1.87
C LEU A 98 6.51 -3.98 2.56
N GLY A 99 6.58 -3.80 3.88
CA GLY A 99 7.80 -3.93 4.68
C GLY A 99 8.46 -2.60 5.01
N ALA A 100 8.24 -1.56 4.20
CA ALA A 100 8.88 -0.26 4.40
C ALA A 100 8.42 0.44 5.70
N GLU A 101 7.18 0.22 6.12
CA GLU A 101 6.67 0.82 7.37
C GLU A 101 7.35 0.20 8.60
N GLU A 102 7.57 -1.09 8.58
CA GLU A 102 8.09 -1.88 9.68
C GLU A 102 9.58 -1.62 9.87
N ILE A 103 10.39 -1.67 8.81
CA ILE A 103 11.85 -1.51 8.94
C ILE A 103 12.28 -0.05 9.11
N PHE A 104 11.54 0.91 8.52
CA PHE A 104 11.84 2.35 8.60
C PHE A 104 10.96 3.14 9.58
N CYS A 105 10.24 2.47 10.48
CA CYS A 105 9.47 3.11 11.55
C CYS A 105 8.41 4.11 11.02
N GLY A 106 7.52 3.63 10.15
CA GLY A 106 6.57 4.47 9.42
C GLY A 106 5.17 4.63 10.01
N TYR A 107 4.76 3.72 10.90
CA TYR A 107 3.51 3.83 11.64
C TYR A 107 3.57 4.72 12.89
N GLN A 108 2.39 5.17 13.34
CA GLN A 108 2.23 5.90 14.59
C GLN A 108 2.66 5.08 15.81
N ARG A 109 2.44 3.76 15.81
CA ARG A 109 2.84 2.86 16.90
C ARG A 109 4.35 2.83 17.14
N HIS A 110 5.17 3.25 16.17
CA HIS A 110 6.61 3.36 16.33
C HIS A 110 7.04 4.62 17.09
N LEU A 111 6.15 5.58 17.34
CA LEU A 111 6.45 6.70 18.23
C LEU A 111 6.43 6.18 19.67
N LYS A 112 7.62 5.87 20.19
CA LYS A 112 7.88 5.39 21.55
C LYS A 112 8.90 6.33 22.21
N GLU A 113 8.96 6.26 23.54
CA GLU A 113 9.80 7.15 24.34
C GLU A 113 11.31 6.89 24.21
N ASN A 114 11.70 5.65 23.87
CA ASN A 114 13.11 5.28 23.73
C ASN A 114 13.33 4.37 22.52
N ASN A 115 14.57 4.36 22.02
CA ASN A 115 14.97 3.62 20.82
C ASN A 115 14.78 2.11 20.94
N GLU A 116 14.93 1.53 22.13
CA GLU A 116 14.74 0.09 22.34
C GLU A 116 13.30 -0.33 22.05
N GLU A 117 12.32 0.42 22.53
CA GLU A 117 10.90 0.16 22.28
C GLU A 117 10.52 0.39 20.82
N ILE A 118 11.09 1.41 20.15
CA ILE A 118 10.93 1.61 18.71
C ILE A 118 11.42 0.38 17.94
N HIS A 119 12.60 -0.10 18.31
CA HIS A 119 13.22 -1.26 17.68
C HIS A 119 12.42 -2.55 17.90
N LYS A 120 11.93 -2.80 19.12
CA LYS A 120 11.04 -3.92 19.44
C LYS A 120 9.74 -3.84 18.65
N GLU A 121 9.13 -2.66 18.53
CA GLU A 121 7.91 -2.46 17.74
C GLU A 121 8.12 -2.79 16.26
N SER A 122 9.23 -2.35 15.67
CA SER A 122 9.60 -2.70 14.29
C SER A 122 9.74 -4.21 14.10
N TRP A 123 10.43 -4.91 15.01
CA TRP A 123 10.54 -6.38 14.96
C TRP A 123 9.21 -7.08 15.15
N ARG A 124 8.36 -6.58 16.07
CA ARG A 124 7.01 -7.10 16.26
C ARG A 124 6.20 -6.98 14.98
N GLY A 125 6.23 -5.81 14.34
CA GLY A 125 5.57 -5.57 13.05
C GLY A 125 6.00 -6.54 11.97
N LEU A 126 7.30 -6.77 11.80
CA LEU A 126 7.82 -7.75 10.84
C LEU A 126 7.31 -9.18 11.12
N LYS A 127 7.29 -9.61 12.38
CA LYS A 127 6.84 -10.96 12.77
C LYS A 127 5.34 -11.16 12.57
N GLU A 128 4.54 -10.13 12.78
CA GLU A 128 3.08 -10.17 12.66
C GLU A 128 2.58 -10.02 11.22
N MET A 129 3.36 -9.36 10.36
CA MET A 129 2.99 -9.06 8.96
C MET A 129 2.57 -10.29 8.15
N TRP A 130 3.16 -11.45 8.44
CA TRP A 130 2.80 -12.72 7.79
C TRP A 130 1.28 -12.96 7.80
N LYS A 131 0.64 -12.79 8.97
CA LYS A 131 -0.78 -13.11 9.19
C LYS A 131 -1.74 -12.02 8.70
N VAL A 132 -1.23 -10.82 8.44
CA VAL A 132 -2.09 -9.65 8.19
C VAL A 132 -1.95 -9.19 6.75
N ASP A 133 -0.74 -8.89 6.31
CA ASP A 133 -0.50 -8.28 5.01
C ASP A 133 -0.08 -9.31 3.97
N LEU A 134 0.88 -10.17 4.30
CA LEU A 134 1.41 -11.15 3.35
C LEU A 134 0.36 -12.19 2.96
N GLU A 135 -0.34 -12.78 3.93
CA GLU A 135 -1.41 -13.74 3.63
C GLU A 135 -2.51 -13.12 2.76
N ARG A 136 -2.96 -11.91 3.09
CA ARG A 136 -3.96 -11.17 2.32
C ARG A 136 -3.53 -10.98 0.88
N ASP A 137 -2.35 -10.39 0.69
CA ASP A 137 -1.86 -10.02 -0.64
C ASP A 137 -1.52 -11.28 -1.45
N TYR A 138 -1.00 -12.33 -0.81
CA TYR A 138 -0.73 -13.63 -1.44
C TYR A 138 -2.01 -14.32 -1.91
N LEU A 139 -3.06 -14.39 -1.09
CA LEU A 139 -4.33 -15.04 -1.47
C LEU A 139 -4.98 -14.33 -2.66
N ILE A 140 -4.96 -12.99 -2.66
CA ILE A 140 -5.45 -12.17 -3.77
C ILE A 140 -4.61 -12.42 -5.02
N ALA A 141 -3.27 -12.34 -4.90
CA ALA A 141 -2.36 -12.51 -6.02
C ALA A 141 -2.50 -13.90 -6.65
N LYS A 142 -2.58 -14.95 -5.82
CA LYS A 142 -2.83 -16.33 -6.24
C LYS A 142 -4.17 -16.47 -6.98
N ASN A 143 -5.25 -15.86 -6.47
CA ASN A 143 -6.54 -15.90 -7.13
C ASN A 143 -6.51 -15.24 -8.52
N LEU A 144 -5.71 -14.18 -8.66
CA LEU A 144 -5.50 -13.47 -9.91
C LEU A 144 -4.38 -14.04 -10.77
N ASP A 145 -3.70 -15.13 -10.37
CA ASP A 145 -2.52 -15.66 -11.06
C ASP A 145 -1.48 -14.56 -11.35
N MET A 146 -1.11 -13.83 -10.29
CA MET A 146 -0.14 -12.74 -10.28
C MET A 146 0.96 -13.02 -9.27
N ASP A 147 2.20 -12.62 -9.58
CA ASP A 147 3.32 -12.62 -8.64
C ASP A 147 3.46 -11.23 -7.99
N VAL A 148 3.51 -11.17 -6.67
CA VAL A 148 3.71 -9.94 -5.90
C VAL A 148 5.02 -10.03 -5.15
N ARG A 149 5.93 -9.10 -5.45
CA ARG A 149 7.24 -9.02 -4.81
C ARG A 149 7.32 -7.79 -3.93
N THR A 150 8.01 -7.95 -2.80
CA THR A 150 8.09 -6.95 -1.73
C THR A 150 9.57 -6.59 -1.50
N PRO A 151 10.19 -5.72 -2.32
CA PRO A 151 11.64 -5.47 -2.22
C PRO A 151 12.11 -4.96 -0.86
N PHE A 152 11.25 -4.28 -0.10
CA PHE A 152 11.56 -3.86 1.27
C PHE A 152 11.65 -5.01 2.27
N MET A 153 11.20 -6.22 1.90
CA MET A 153 11.33 -7.43 2.70
C MET A 153 12.54 -8.28 2.31
N ASP A 154 13.42 -7.76 1.45
CA ASP A 154 14.71 -8.39 1.20
C ASP A 154 15.47 -8.59 2.52
N LYS A 155 16.06 -9.78 2.68
CA LYS A 155 16.70 -10.19 3.93
C LYS A 155 17.85 -9.26 4.30
N ASP A 156 18.69 -8.90 3.34
CA ASP A 156 19.85 -8.07 3.60
C ASP A 156 19.42 -6.64 3.89
N LEU A 157 18.40 -6.13 3.20
CA LEU A 157 17.82 -4.83 3.49
C LEU A 157 17.22 -4.77 4.90
N ILE A 158 16.46 -5.79 5.32
CA ILE A 158 15.93 -5.88 6.69
C ILE A 158 17.09 -5.87 7.68
N ILE A 159 18.06 -6.79 7.55
CA ILE A 159 19.16 -6.93 8.52
C ILE A 159 19.94 -5.62 8.64
N ASN A 160 20.27 -4.97 7.53
CA ASN A 160 21.04 -3.72 7.56
C ASN A 160 20.20 -2.57 8.14
N THR A 161 18.94 -2.44 7.76
CA THR A 161 18.07 -1.36 8.26
C THR A 161 17.75 -1.52 9.75
N MET A 162 17.67 -2.76 10.24
CA MET A 162 17.43 -3.02 11.66
C MET A 162 18.66 -2.70 12.53
N LYS A 163 19.89 -2.69 11.97
CA LYS A 163 21.09 -2.23 12.69
C LYS A 163 21.19 -0.71 12.84
N ILE A 164 20.41 0.05 12.06
CA ILE A 164 20.41 1.51 12.12
C ILE A 164 19.74 1.98 13.41
N ASP A 165 20.34 2.98 14.06
CA ASP A 165 19.77 3.66 15.21
C ASP A 165 18.32 4.10 14.91
N PRO A 166 17.32 3.65 15.70
CA PRO A 166 15.93 4.06 15.55
C PRO A 166 15.72 5.58 15.51
N GLY A 167 16.56 6.37 16.20
CA GLY A 167 16.49 7.84 16.17
C GLY A 167 16.75 8.46 14.79
N LEU A 168 17.44 7.75 13.90
CA LEU A 168 17.64 8.15 12.50
C LEU A 168 16.45 7.76 11.61
N LYS A 169 15.56 6.90 12.10
CA LYS A 169 14.40 6.41 11.35
C LYS A 169 13.14 7.20 11.69
N ILE A 170 13.00 7.67 12.92
CA ILE A 170 11.79 8.35 13.39
C ILE A 170 12.12 9.34 14.52
N ASN A 171 11.39 10.44 14.56
CA ASN A 171 11.31 11.34 15.71
C ASN A 171 9.84 11.74 15.96
N ASN A 172 9.59 12.55 16.99
CA ASN A 172 8.23 12.95 17.40
C ASN A 172 7.37 13.58 16.29
N ASN A 173 8.00 14.16 15.26
CA ASN A 173 7.32 14.88 14.20
C ASN A 173 7.32 14.13 12.86
N VAL A 174 8.34 13.32 12.59
CA VAL A 174 8.62 12.77 11.26
C VAL A 174 8.94 11.28 11.34
N LYS A 175 8.22 10.52 10.50
CA LYS A 175 8.36 9.08 10.33
C LYS A 175 9.16 8.79 9.05
N LYS A 176 9.97 7.72 9.07
CA LYS A 176 10.82 7.27 7.96
C LYS A 176 11.86 8.30 7.51
N ILE A 177 12.49 9.01 8.44
CA ILE A 177 13.42 10.12 8.19
C ILE A 177 14.50 9.69 7.19
N ILE A 178 15.32 8.69 7.54
CA ILE A 178 16.40 8.21 6.67
C ILE A 178 15.91 7.75 5.29
N LEU A 179 14.70 7.16 5.19
CA LEU A 179 14.16 6.73 3.90
C LEU A 179 13.76 7.91 3.02
N ARG A 180 13.27 9.00 3.62
CA ARG A 180 12.94 10.24 2.91
C ARG A 180 14.20 10.98 2.47
N GLU A 181 15.22 11.02 3.31
CA GLU A 181 16.54 11.56 2.96
C GLU A 181 17.17 10.77 1.82
N TYR A 182 17.12 9.45 1.89
CA TYR A 182 17.54 8.58 0.79
C TYR A 182 16.75 8.83 -0.50
N ALA A 183 15.43 9.01 -0.41
CA ALA A 183 14.63 9.34 -1.59
C ALA A 183 15.13 10.64 -2.26
N MET A 184 15.41 11.67 -1.47
CA MET A 184 15.94 12.94 -1.99
C MET A 184 17.34 12.78 -2.58
N SER A 185 18.21 11.98 -1.95
CA SER A 185 19.58 11.75 -2.45
C SER A 185 19.62 11.00 -3.79
N ILE A 186 18.63 10.15 -4.07
CA ILE A 186 18.47 9.51 -5.39
C ILE A 186 17.66 10.35 -6.38
N GLY A 187 17.36 11.61 -6.06
CA GLY A 187 16.69 12.56 -6.96
C GLY A 187 15.16 12.46 -6.99
N VAL A 188 14.53 11.89 -5.96
CA VAL A 188 13.08 12.07 -5.76
C VAL A 188 12.84 13.51 -5.29
N PRO A 189 11.96 14.28 -5.95
CA PRO A 189 11.66 15.64 -5.54
C PRO A 189 11.22 15.73 -4.08
N GLU A 190 11.70 16.74 -3.36
CA GLU A 190 11.42 16.96 -1.94
C GLU A 190 9.92 16.91 -1.63
N GLU A 191 9.10 17.56 -2.45
CA GLU A 191 7.63 17.58 -2.29
C GLU A 191 6.96 16.20 -2.40
N ILE A 192 7.61 15.23 -3.05
CA ILE A 192 7.15 13.83 -3.10
C ILE A 192 7.75 13.04 -1.93
N ALA A 193 9.01 13.30 -1.58
CA ALA A 193 9.74 12.62 -0.52
C ALA A 193 9.18 12.96 0.87
N LEU A 194 8.87 14.24 1.14
CA LEU A 194 8.40 14.74 2.44
C LEU A 194 6.87 14.72 2.60
N ARG A 195 6.14 14.30 1.56
CA ARG A 195 4.68 14.22 1.59
C ARG A 195 4.19 13.38 2.79
N PRO A 196 3.13 13.83 3.49
CA PRO A 196 2.40 12.96 4.42
C PRO A 196 1.88 11.71 3.71
N LYS A 197 2.06 10.55 4.35
CA LYS A 197 1.55 9.28 3.82
C LYS A 197 0.17 8.99 4.39
N THR A 198 -0.72 8.53 3.52
CA THR A 198 -2.05 7.99 3.85
C THR A 198 -2.08 6.52 3.47
N ALA A 199 -2.76 5.69 4.25
CA ALA A 199 -2.97 4.29 3.88
C ALA A 199 -3.82 4.19 2.61
N GLY A 200 -3.59 3.16 1.79
CA GLY A 200 -4.12 3.07 0.42
C GLY A 200 -5.65 3.12 0.35
N GLN A 201 -6.35 2.53 1.33
CA GLN A 201 -7.82 2.56 1.38
C GLN A 201 -8.40 3.96 1.63
N TYR A 202 -7.62 4.86 2.26
CA TYR A 202 -8.00 6.26 2.44
C TYR A 202 -7.50 7.12 1.27
N GLY A 203 -6.27 6.87 0.80
CA GLY A 203 -5.66 7.62 -0.30
C GLY A 203 -6.39 7.45 -1.63
N SER A 204 -6.90 6.24 -1.92
CA SER A 204 -7.75 5.91 -3.07
C SER A 204 -9.23 6.28 -2.89
N ASN A 205 -9.63 6.67 -1.68
CA ASN A 205 -11.01 6.92 -1.26
C ASN A 205 -11.93 5.67 -1.19
N ILE A 206 -11.41 4.46 -1.42
CA ILE A 206 -12.18 3.20 -1.36
C ILE A 206 -12.98 3.04 -0.06
N ASN A 207 -12.36 3.31 1.09
CA ASN A 207 -13.02 3.15 2.40
C ASN A 207 -14.31 4.00 2.52
N ASN A 208 -14.32 5.20 1.96
CA ASN A 208 -15.50 6.06 2.02
C ASN A 208 -16.58 5.60 1.03
N GLU A 209 -16.18 5.12 -0.15
CA GLU A 209 -17.10 4.60 -1.15
C GLU A 209 -17.75 3.28 -0.69
N ILE A 210 -17.04 2.42 0.04
CA ILE A 210 -17.64 1.23 0.67
C ILE A 210 -18.75 1.63 1.66
N LYS A 211 -18.53 2.68 2.47
CA LYS A 211 -19.56 3.18 3.41
C LYS A 211 -20.80 3.70 2.68
N LYS A 212 -20.60 4.44 1.57
CA LYS A 212 -21.71 4.93 0.74
C LYS A 212 -22.48 3.78 0.11
N LEU A 213 -21.77 2.78 -0.40
CA LEU A 213 -22.36 1.60 -1.03
C LEU A 213 -23.16 0.77 -0.02
N ALA A 214 -22.64 0.57 1.20
CA ALA A 214 -23.38 -0.10 2.28
C ALA A 214 -24.70 0.64 2.60
N LYS A 215 -24.63 1.97 2.78
CA LYS A 215 -25.82 2.79 3.04
C LYS A 215 -26.84 2.73 1.89
N LYS A 216 -26.37 2.76 0.65
CA LYS A 216 -27.22 2.65 -0.55
C LYS A 216 -27.95 1.30 -0.63
N ASN A 217 -27.33 0.24 -0.12
CA ASN A 217 -27.91 -1.09 0.00
C ASN A 217 -28.69 -1.30 1.32
N ASN A 218 -29.04 -0.22 2.02
CA ASN A 218 -29.81 -0.23 3.27
C ASN A 218 -29.12 -0.91 4.47
N PHE A 219 -27.78 -0.92 4.50
CA PHE A 219 -27.01 -1.38 5.66
C PHE A 219 -26.49 -0.20 6.48
N ASN A 220 -26.64 -0.29 7.81
CA ASN A 220 -26.14 0.73 8.73
C ASN A 220 -24.65 0.56 8.99
N TYR A 221 -24.16 -0.69 8.99
CA TYR A 221 -22.76 -1.00 9.22
C TYR A 221 -22.14 -1.68 8.00
N VAL A 222 -20.93 -1.26 7.63
CA VAL A 222 -20.16 -1.88 6.54
C VAL A 222 -19.99 -3.38 6.79
N LYS A 223 -19.77 -3.80 8.05
CA LYS A 223 -19.60 -5.21 8.39
C LYS A 223 -20.82 -6.05 7.97
N GLU A 224 -22.03 -5.58 8.23
CA GLU A 224 -23.28 -6.27 7.85
C GLU A 224 -23.41 -6.39 6.33
N TYR A 225 -23.05 -5.33 5.60
CA TYR A 225 -23.04 -5.38 4.14
C TYR A 225 -22.03 -6.41 3.61
N LEU A 226 -20.83 -6.49 4.20
CA LEU A 226 -19.83 -7.50 3.82
C LEU A 226 -20.28 -8.92 4.17
N GLU A 227 -20.97 -9.11 5.30
CA GLU A 227 -21.60 -10.38 5.69
C GLU A 227 -22.77 -10.77 4.80
N TYR A 228 -23.45 -9.81 4.17
CA TYR A 228 -24.42 -10.07 3.14
C TYR A 228 -23.75 -10.54 1.84
N LEU A 229 -22.69 -9.85 1.40
CA LEU A 229 -21.95 -10.19 0.18
C LEU A 229 -21.19 -11.52 0.24
N ILE A 230 -20.81 -11.99 1.42
CA ILE A 230 -20.16 -13.30 1.54
C ILE A 230 -21.16 -14.46 1.39
N LYS A 231 -22.45 -14.21 1.72
CA LYS A 231 -23.53 -15.20 1.66
C LYS A 231 -24.24 -15.24 0.30
N ASN A 232 -24.09 -14.20 -0.53
CA ASN A 232 -24.77 -14.03 -1.82
C ASN A 232 -23.78 -13.80 -2.97
#